data_AF-A0A830CY20-F1
#
_entry.id   AF-A0A830CY20-F1
#
_cell.length_a   1.000
_cell.length_b   1.000
_cell.length_c   1.000
_cell.angle_alpha   90.00
_cell.angle_beta   90.00
_cell.angle_gamma   90.00
#
_symmetry.space_group_name_H-M   'P 1'
#
loop_
_entity.id
_entity.type
_entity.pdbx_description
1 polymer ?
#
loop_
_entity_poly.entity_id
_entity_poly.type
_entity_poly.pdbx_seq_one_letter_code
_entity_poly.pdbx_strand_id
1 'polypeptide(L)'
;GPVAIARCSWIRRFGGRASTESSPPAAANKGLKNNVLKSLPKQTVGEDEMAEKLSGCAICLADFTAGDEIRVLPQCGHSFHVGCIDT
;
A
#
# COMPACT_ATOMS: atom_id res chain seq x y z
N GLY A 1 -16.54 12.00 24.97
CA GLY A 1 -15.57 12.36 23.91
C GLY A 1 -15.49 11.22 22.93
N PRO A 2 -15.50 11.45 21.62
CA PRO A 2 -15.47 10.38 20.62
C PRO A 2 -14.18 9.58 20.74
N VAL A 3 -14.33 8.27 20.77
CA VAL A 3 -13.25 7.28 20.86
C VAL A 3 -12.53 7.25 19.51
N ALA A 4 -11.24 7.56 19.49
CA ALA A 4 -10.41 7.48 18.29
C ALA A 4 -10.34 6.02 17.80
N ILE A 5 -10.67 5.80 16.52
CA ILE A 5 -10.51 4.49 15.88
C ILE A 5 -9.00 4.29 15.64
N ALA A 6 -8.35 3.56 16.53
CA ALA A 6 -6.98 3.12 16.34
C ALA A 6 -6.94 2.12 15.17
N ARG A 7 -6.12 2.40 14.15
CA ARG A 7 -5.86 1.45 13.05
C ARG A 7 -5.02 0.29 13.60
N CYS A 8 -5.70 -0.72 14.14
CA CYS A 8 -5.08 -1.96 14.58
C CYS A 8 -4.61 -2.78 13.37
N SER A 9 -3.36 -2.59 13.00
CA SER A 9 -2.69 -3.28 11.89
C SER A 9 -2.31 -4.74 12.18
N TRP A 10 -2.55 -5.28 13.39
CA TRP A 10 -2.14 -6.65 13.70
C TRP A 10 -2.83 -7.25 14.93
N ILE A 11 -3.91 -8.02 14.75
CA ILE A 11 -4.13 -9.25 15.54
C ILE A 11 -4.88 -10.27 14.66
N ARG A 12 -4.15 -10.98 13.80
CA ARG A 12 -4.62 -12.30 13.35
C ARG A 12 -4.61 -13.21 14.58
N ARG A 13 -5.80 -13.38 15.12
CA ARG A 13 -6.18 -14.22 16.26
C ARG A 13 -5.48 -15.59 16.25
N PHE A 14 -4.70 -15.85 17.31
CA PHE A 14 -4.19 -17.16 17.72
C PHE A 14 -5.26 -18.25 17.62
N GLY A 15 -4.97 -19.31 16.87
CA GLY A 15 -5.89 -20.45 16.71
C GLY A 15 -5.37 -21.58 15.81
N GLY A 16 -4.25 -22.23 16.17
CA GLY A 16 -4.08 -23.67 15.93
C GLY A 16 -3.17 -24.15 14.77
N ARG A 17 -2.35 -25.15 15.15
CA ARG A 17 -1.62 -26.18 14.37
C ARG A 17 -0.20 -25.83 13.89
N ALA A 18 0.75 -26.53 14.53
CA ALA A 18 2.10 -26.74 14.03
C ALA A 18 2.05 -27.53 12.72
N SER A 19 2.71 -27.02 11.69
CA SER A 19 3.22 -27.82 10.57
C SER A 19 4.51 -27.18 10.10
N THR A 20 5.60 -27.92 10.29
CA THR A 20 6.88 -27.68 9.65
C THR A 20 6.70 -27.93 8.15
N GLU A 21 6.31 -26.91 7.41
CA GLU A 21 6.31 -26.94 5.95
C GLU A 21 7.57 -26.23 5.47
N SER A 22 8.56 -27.04 5.10
CA SER A 22 9.74 -26.64 4.34
C SER A 22 9.25 -26.06 3.01
N SER A 23 8.94 -24.76 3.00
CA SER A 23 8.65 -24.04 1.77
C SER A 23 9.89 -24.10 0.88
N PRO A 24 9.78 -24.41 -0.42
CA PRO A 24 10.87 -24.20 -1.36
C PRO A 24 11.31 -22.74 -1.26
N PRO A 25 12.60 -22.40 -1.49
CA PRO A 25 13.03 -21.01 -1.46
C PRO A 25 12.12 -20.24 -2.40
N ALA A 26 11.26 -19.38 -1.82
CA ALA A 26 10.31 -18.57 -2.56
C ALA A 26 11.11 -17.93 -3.70
N ALA A 27 10.67 -18.18 -4.94
CA ALA A 27 11.28 -17.56 -6.11
C ALA A 27 11.48 -16.09 -5.75
N ALA A 28 12.75 -15.67 -5.64
CA ALA A 28 13.09 -14.40 -5.03
C ALA A 28 12.18 -13.32 -5.62
N ASN A 29 11.48 -12.56 -4.76
CA ASN A 29 10.65 -11.45 -5.18
C ASN A 29 11.57 -10.40 -5.83
N LYS A 30 11.87 -10.58 -7.12
CA LYS A 30 12.61 -9.59 -7.89
C LYS A 30 11.68 -8.39 -8.00
N GLY A 31 12.08 -7.29 -7.37
CA GLY A 31 11.35 -6.04 -7.47
C GLY A 31 11.08 -5.67 -8.92
N LEU A 32 9.98 -4.95 -9.15
CA LEU A 32 9.68 -4.45 -10.48
C LEU A 32 10.74 -3.42 -10.89
N LYS A 33 11.21 -3.49 -12.14
CA LYS A 33 12.17 -2.50 -12.66
C LYS A 33 11.55 -1.10 -12.65
N ASN A 34 12.34 -0.09 -12.27
CA ASN A 34 11.87 1.30 -12.12
C ASN A 34 11.27 1.87 -13.41
N ASN A 35 11.69 1.41 -14.59
CA ASN A 35 11.11 1.86 -15.85
C ASN A 35 9.64 1.43 -16.02
N VAL A 36 9.27 0.25 -15.50
CA VAL A 36 7.89 -0.22 -15.53
C VAL A 36 7.05 0.52 -14.48
N LEU A 37 7.59 0.77 -13.28
CA LEU A 37 6.92 1.62 -12.28
C LEU A 37 6.64 3.02 -12.84
N LYS A 38 7.61 3.62 -13.52
CA LYS A 38 7.49 4.96 -14.11
C LYS A 38 6.44 5.04 -15.21
N SER A 39 6.16 3.93 -15.90
CA SER A 39 5.13 3.82 -16.94
C SER A 39 3.70 3.73 -16.39
N LEU A 40 3.54 3.47 -15.09
CA LEU A 40 2.22 3.42 -14.46
C LEU A 40 1.57 4.80 -14.48
N PRO A 41 0.25 4.88 -14.69
CA PRO A 41 -0.47 6.15 -14.67
C PRO A 41 -0.31 6.85 -13.32
N LYS A 42 0.03 8.14 -13.39
CA LYS A 42 0.05 9.03 -12.24
C LYS A 42 -1.33 9.67 -12.11
N GLN A 43 -1.80 9.82 -10.89
CA GLN A 43 -3.04 10.50 -10.57
C GLN A 43 -2.76 11.56 -9.51
N THR A 44 -3.38 12.71 -9.66
CA THR A 44 -3.41 13.74 -8.62
C THR A 44 -4.66 13.54 -7.79
N VAL A 45 -4.51 13.50 -6.47
CA VAL A 45 -5.65 13.42 -5.56
C VAL A 45 -6.44 14.72 -5.70
N GLY A 46 -7.68 14.60 -6.19
CA GLY A 46 -8.61 15.73 -6.29
C GLY A 46 -9.05 16.21 -4.91
N GLU A 47 -9.68 17.37 -4.88
CA GLU A 47 -10.30 17.93 -3.67
C GLU A 47 -11.55 17.14 -3.24
N ASP A 48 -12.05 16.28 -4.11
CA ASP A 48 -13.22 15.42 -3.90
C ASP A 48 -12.96 14.24 -2.95
N GLU A 49 -14.03 13.70 -2.34
CA GLU A 49 -14.07 12.56 -1.39
C GLU A 49 -13.42 11.24 -1.87
N MET A 50 -12.74 11.23 -3.02
CA MET A 50 -11.97 10.07 -3.49
C MET A 50 -10.78 9.75 -2.57
N ALA A 51 -10.26 10.73 -1.82
CA ALA A 51 -9.20 10.54 -0.83
C ALA A 51 -9.62 9.59 0.31
N GLU A 52 -10.88 9.66 0.75
CA GLU A 52 -11.42 8.83 1.84
C GLU A 52 -11.47 7.33 1.49
N LYS A 53 -11.43 6.98 0.20
CA LYS A 53 -11.46 5.59 -0.27
C LYS A 53 -10.07 4.97 -0.43
N LEU A 54 -9.01 5.76 -0.42
CA LEU A 54 -7.65 5.28 -0.58
C LEU A 54 -7.05 4.94 0.78
N SER A 55 -6.48 3.75 0.92
CA SER A 55 -5.59 3.46 2.05
C SER A 55 -4.35 4.33 1.89
N GLY A 56 -4.06 5.22 2.84
CA GLY A 56 -2.87 6.10 2.83
C GLY A 56 -1.56 5.38 2.47
N CYS A 57 -0.53 6.13 2.14
CA CYS A 57 0.71 5.57 1.60
C CYS A 57 1.40 4.66 2.64
N ALA A 58 1.51 3.36 2.35
CA ALA A 58 2.14 2.40 3.26
C ALA A 58 3.67 2.56 3.41
N ILE A 59 4.30 3.43 2.61
CA ILE A 59 5.75 3.68 2.63
C ILE A 59 6.08 4.76 3.66
N CYS A 60 5.39 5.90 3.61
CA CYS A 60 5.57 7.01 4.54
C CYS A 60 4.54 7.03 5.69
N LEU A 61 3.55 6.13 5.65
CA LEU A 61 2.45 5.99 6.62
C LEU A 61 1.55 7.24 6.74
N ALA A 62 1.57 8.12 5.75
CA ALA A 62 0.75 9.32 5.70
C ALA A 62 -0.52 9.09 4.87
N ASP A 63 -1.62 9.74 5.28
CA ASP A 63 -2.85 9.82 4.48
C ASP A 63 -2.63 10.70 3.25
N PHE A 64 -3.45 10.46 2.22
CA PHE A 64 -3.40 11.25 0.99
C PHE A 64 -4.20 12.55 1.13
N THR A 65 -3.62 13.63 0.65
CA THR A 65 -4.22 14.97 0.69
C THR A 65 -4.45 15.53 -0.71
N ALA A 66 -5.37 16.47 -0.85
CA ALA A 66 -5.64 17.12 -2.13
C ALA A 66 -4.35 17.74 -2.69
N GLY A 67 -4.06 17.43 -3.96
CA GLY A 67 -2.82 17.83 -4.63
C GLY A 67 -1.68 16.81 -4.53
N ASP A 68 -1.81 15.74 -3.74
CA ASP A 68 -0.80 14.68 -3.72
C ASP A 68 -0.72 13.94 -5.05
N GLU A 69 0.50 13.74 -5.54
CA GLU A 69 0.77 12.89 -6.70
C GLU A 69 0.91 11.44 -6.24
N ILE A 70 0.00 10.58 -6.71
CA ILE A 70 -0.04 9.16 -6.36
C ILE A 70 0.06 8.26 -7.59
N ARG A 71 0.58 7.05 -7.40
CA ARG A 71 0.50 5.95 -8.36
C ARG A 71 -0.35 4.83 -7.79
N VAL A 72 -1.25 4.31 -8.61
CA VAL A 72 -2.05 3.12 -8.30
C VAL A 72 -1.49 1.93 -9.07
N LEU A 73 -1.15 0.85 -8.37
CA LEU A 73 -0.68 -0.37 -9.02
C LEU A 73 -1.88 -1.12 -9.61
N PRO A 74 -1.97 -1.32 -10.93
CA PRO A 74 -3.15 -1.90 -11.58
C PRO A 74 -3.41 -3.36 -11.19
N GLN A 75 -2.39 -4.06 -10.68
CA GLN A 75 -2.50 -5.49 -10.33
C GLN A 75 -3.18 -5.72 -8.97
N CYS A 76 -3.08 -4.76 -8.05
CA CYS A 76 -3.55 -4.93 -6.67
C CYS A 76 -4.33 -3.73 -6.13
N GLY A 77 -4.41 -2.62 -6.87
CA GLY A 77 -5.14 -1.42 -6.47
C GLY A 77 -4.48 -0.58 -5.38
N HIS A 78 -3.30 -0.99 -4.87
CA HIS A 78 -2.60 -0.22 -3.84
C HIS A 78 -2.07 1.10 -4.39
N SER A 79 -2.16 2.14 -3.56
CA SER A 79 -1.80 3.52 -3.87
C SER A 79 -0.59 3.97 -3.06
N PHE A 80 0.30 4.73 -3.69
CA PHE A 80 1.53 5.24 -3.08
C PHE A 80 1.85 6.63 -3.62
N HIS A 81 2.48 7.50 -2.83
CA HIS A 81 3.02 8.75 -3.36
C HIS A 81 4.06 8.46 -4.44
N VAL A 82 4.04 9.23 -5.54
CA VAL A 82 5.03 9.13 -6.63
C VAL A 82 6.45 9.19 -6.07
N GLY A 83 6.72 10.14 -5.18
CA GLY A 83 8.02 10.29 -4.53
C GLY A 83 8.41 9.13 -3.60
N CYS A 84 7.47 8.37 -3.06
CA CYS A 84 7.77 7.23 -2.19
C CYS A 84 7.99 5.92 -2.96
N ILE A 85 7.34 5.74 -4.11
CA ILE A 85 7.45 4.50 -4.89
C ILE A 85 8.55 4.56 -5.97
N ASP A 86 8.91 5.75 -6.45
CA ASP A 86 9.94 5.93 -7.47
C ASP A 86 11.37 6.05 -6.89
N THR A 87 11.52 6.04 -5.56
CA THR A 87 12.83 6.02 -4.84
C THR A 87 13.54 4.68 -4.90
#